data_AF-A0A8C8B7Q6-F1
#
_entry.id   AF-A0A8C8B7Q6-F1
#
_cell.length_a   1.000
_cell.length_b   1.000
_cell.length_c   1.000
_cell.angle_alpha   90.00
_cell.angle_beta   90.00
_cell.angle_gamma   90.00
#
_symmetry.space_group_name_H-M   'P 1'
#
loop_
_entity.id
_entity.type
_entity.pdbx_description
1 polymer ?
#
loop_
_entity_poly.entity_id
_entity_poly.type
_entity_poly.pdbx_seq_one_letter_code
_entity_poly.pdbx_strand_id
1 'polypeptide(L)'
;MRIPLSNRLKIWFNVYVKVFTNSPFLVCMDLARSQEEIIDPKYLWIGPDGRNLEGQMYVNLTETGKLMVMGFKESMSGAYTCTLSHKIIEAMTQEEREVVEVYKFMVYAYREADHAYQVFVRYATEECELPANSQFFEELKKTVNNIISDLTCHIIESSYKCHSFKKPKQGLGHQLFVSFQVNPFAPGWVEVCHQVPYDCEDATNTRVQEAKDRIGEFFKKQAYALKHEFQTAPTIHYVDNSFSATHIDSCRPGFGKNDLTHKNCASCCVVCDPGTYSPNNDVTCQICARPRVKKYGARSC
;
A
#
# COMPACT_ATOMS: atom_id res chain seq x y z
N MET A 1 54.19 4.84 8.59
CA MET A 1 52.98 4.69 9.42
C MET A 1 51.78 4.93 8.52
N ARG A 2 51.17 3.86 7.99
CA ARG A 2 49.97 3.97 7.14
C ARG A 2 48.76 3.89 8.06
N ILE A 3 48.07 5.01 8.22
CA ILE A 3 46.77 5.09 8.89
C ILE A 3 45.71 5.03 7.78
N PRO A 4 44.63 4.24 7.94
CA PRO A 4 43.85 3.74 6.81
C PRO A 4 42.87 4.79 6.29
N LEU A 5 42.60 4.72 4.99
CA LEU A 5 41.41 5.26 4.34
C LEU A 5 40.17 4.77 5.11
N SER A 6 39.57 5.67 5.87
CA SER A 6 38.26 5.44 6.49
C SER A 6 37.25 5.20 5.36
N ASN A 7 36.84 3.94 5.21
CA ASN A 7 35.59 3.52 4.58
C ASN A 7 34.44 4.34 5.19
N ARG A 8 34.12 5.51 4.63
CA ARG A 8 32.82 6.14 4.87
C ARG A 8 31.79 5.27 4.17
N LEU A 9 31.04 4.48 4.94
CA LEU A 9 29.83 3.82 4.47
C LEU A 9 29.05 4.82 3.61
N LYS A 10 28.72 4.46 2.36
CA LYS A 10 27.76 5.21 1.56
C LYS A 10 26.39 5.01 2.21
N ILE A 11 26.07 5.83 3.21
CA ILE A 11 24.75 5.83 3.85
C ILE A 11 23.81 6.50 2.85
N TRP A 12 22.95 5.70 2.22
CA TRP A 12 21.84 6.19 1.43
C TRP A 12 20.65 6.35 2.36
N PHE A 13 20.00 7.51 2.32
CA PHE A 13 18.75 7.72 3.04
C PHE A 13 17.57 7.37 2.13
N ASN A 14 16.78 6.39 2.54
CA ASN A 14 15.57 6.01 1.81
C ASN A 14 14.45 6.99 2.16
N VAL A 15 13.87 7.61 1.13
CA VAL A 15 12.73 8.53 1.22
C VAL A 15 11.59 7.96 0.39
N TYR A 16 10.39 7.91 0.96
CA TYR A 16 9.20 7.41 0.28
C TYR A 16 8.28 8.59 -0.02
N VAL A 17 7.82 8.69 -1.26
CA VAL A 17 6.95 9.77 -1.73
C VAL A 17 5.71 9.18 -2.37
N LYS A 18 4.53 9.59 -1.88
CA LYS A 18 3.25 9.14 -2.46
C LYS A 18 3.16 9.66 -3.88
N VAL A 19 2.78 8.82 -4.85
CA VAL A 19 2.67 9.24 -6.25
C VAL A 19 1.72 10.44 -6.38
N PHE A 20 2.06 11.36 -7.28
CA PHE A 20 1.33 12.61 -7.56
C PHE A 20 1.29 13.63 -6.41
N THR A 21 2.05 13.39 -5.34
CA THR A 21 2.26 14.36 -4.27
C THR A 21 3.64 15.02 -4.37
N ASN A 22 3.88 16.07 -3.60
CA ASN A 22 5.21 16.67 -3.49
C ASN A 22 6.06 15.85 -2.51
N SER A 23 7.35 15.69 -2.81
CA SER A 23 8.29 15.09 -1.87
C SER A 23 8.40 15.95 -0.60
N PRO A 24 8.79 15.35 0.54
CA PRO A 24 9.34 16.17 1.62
C PRO A 24 10.58 16.92 1.12
N PHE A 25 10.94 17.99 1.82
CA PHE A 25 12.20 18.68 1.54
C PHE A 25 13.38 17.76 1.87
N LEU A 26 14.19 17.46 0.86
CA LEU A 26 15.48 16.81 1.01
C LEU A 26 16.50 17.87 1.41
N VAL A 27 17.22 17.62 2.50
CA VAL A 27 18.14 18.57 3.12
C VAL A 27 19.57 18.16 2.79
N CYS A 28 20.34 19.07 2.19
CA CYS A 28 21.72 18.82 1.74
C CYS A 28 22.77 18.89 2.86
N MET A 29 22.51 18.24 3.98
CA MET A 29 23.39 18.20 5.15
C MET A 29 22.95 17.10 6.10
N ASP A 30 23.86 16.61 6.93
CA ASP A 30 23.51 15.75 8.06
C ASP A 30 23.08 16.58 9.29
N LEU A 31 22.63 15.90 10.34
CA LEU A 31 22.17 16.55 11.56
C LEU A 31 23.28 17.38 12.22
N ALA A 32 24.53 16.91 12.23
CA ALA A 32 25.63 17.64 12.86
C ALA A 32 25.90 18.95 12.11
N ARG A 33 26.02 18.88 10.78
CA ARG A 33 26.24 20.03 9.91
C ARG A 33 25.10 21.05 9.97
N SER A 34 23.87 20.60 10.19
CA SER A 34 22.70 21.49 10.31
C SER A 34 22.71 22.40 11.55
N GLN A 35 23.59 22.13 12.52
CA GLN A 35 23.70 22.91 13.76
C GLN A 35 24.87 23.91 13.74
N GLU A 36 25.61 23.99 12.63
CA GLU A 36 26.78 24.87 12.49
C GLU A 36 26.50 26.00 11.50
N GLU A 37 27.15 27.15 11.70
CA GLU A 37 27.12 28.24 10.73
C GLU A 37 28.00 27.88 9.52
N ILE A 38 27.48 28.09 8.32
CA ILE A 38 28.14 27.74 7.07
C ILE A 38 28.37 29.02 6.27
N ILE A 39 29.64 29.27 5.92
CA ILE A 39 30.06 30.46 5.18
C ILE A 39 30.02 30.16 3.68
N ASP A 40 29.40 31.07 2.92
CA ASP A 40 29.26 31.03 1.46
C ASP A 40 28.78 29.66 0.90
N PRO A 41 27.68 29.08 1.39
CA PRO A 41 27.23 27.76 0.95
C PRO A 41 26.78 27.76 -0.51
N LYS A 42 27.15 26.72 -1.23
CA LYS A 42 26.71 26.43 -2.60
C LYS A 42 26.19 25.00 -2.68
N TYR A 43 25.09 24.82 -3.38
CA TYR A 43 24.39 23.54 -3.46
C TYR A 43 24.24 23.11 -4.92
N LEU A 44 24.59 21.86 -5.22
CA LEU A 44 24.35 21.23 -6.52
C LEU A 44 23.56 19.95 -6.33
N TRP A 45 22.38 19.89 -6.94
CA TRP A 45 21.51 18.72 -6.91
C TRP A 45 21.48 17.99 -8.26
N ILE A 46 21.75 16.70 -8.22
CA ILE A 46 21.70 15.79 -9.37
C ILE A 46 20.58 14.78 -9.16
N GLY A 47 19.70 14.67 -10.16
CA GLY A 47 18.57 13.73 -10.17
C GLY A 47 18.95 12.30 -10.58
N PRO A 48 17.97 11.39 -10.55
CA PRO A 48 18.17 9.95 -10.83
C PRO A 48 18.57 9.65 -12.28
N ASP A 49 18.30 10.58 -13.20
CA ASP A 49 18.72 10.53 -14.60
C ASP A 49 20.12 11.12 -14.84
N GLY A 50 20.78 11.59 -13.77
CA GLY A 50 22.10 12.20 -13.82
C GLY A 50 22.12 13.68 -14.23
N ARG A 51 20.96 14.34 -14.32
CA ARG A 51 20.86 15.75 -14.72
C ARG A 51 20.83 16.69 -13.52
N ASN A 52 21.30 17.93 -13.74
CA ASN A 52 21.14 19.02 -12.77
C ASN A 52 19.64 19.36 -12.61
N LEU A 53 19.20 19.47 -11.37
CA LEU A 53 17.83 19.78 -11.00
C LEU A 53 17.54 21.28 -10.90
N GLU A 54 18.56 22.13 -10.92
CA GLU A 54 18.41 23.58 -10.93
C GLU A 54 17.62 24.05 -12.17
N GLY A 55 16.62 24.90 -11.96
CA GLY A 55 15.76 25.45 -13.02
C GLY A 55 14.74 24.46 -13.62
N GLN A 56 14.66 23.22 -13.12
CA GLN A 56 13.66 22.25 -13.59
C GLN A 56 12.26 22.61 -13.09
N MET A 57 11.25 22.62 -13.97
CA MET A 57 9.87 23.02 -13.63
C MET A 57 9.19 22.11 -12.59
N TYR A 58 9.66 20.88 -12.43
CA TYR A 58 9.12 19.91 -11.47
C TYR A 58 9.88 19.91 -10.13
N VAL A 59 10.71 20.92 -9.89
CA VAL A 59 11.56 21.04 -8.71
C VAL A 59 11.38 22.42 -8.07
N ASN A 60 11.32 22.44 -6.75
CA ASN A 60 11.45 23.64 -5.93
C ASN A 60 12.76 23.55 -5.13
N LEU A 61 13.73 24.40 -5.47
CA LEU A 61 14.99 24.54 -4.77
C LEU A 61 14.98 25.85 -3.97
N THR A 62 15.14 25.73 -2.66
CA THR A 62 15.22 26.90 -1.77
C THR A 62 16.62 27.50 -1.79
N GLU A 63 16.75 28.78 -1.44
CA GLU A 63 18.04 29.46 -1.27
C GLU A 63 18.94 28.76 -0.23
N THR A 64 18.34 28.08 0.76
CA THR A 64 19.06 27.27 1.77
C THR A 64 19.49 25.88 1.27
N GLY A 65 19.34 25.59 -0.03
CA GLY A 65 19.79 24.32 -0.62
C GLY A 65 18.87 23.13 -0.41
N LYS A 66 17.66 23.31 0.14
CA LYS A 66 16.64 22.26 0.28
C LYS A 66 15.95 22.00 -1.05
N LEU A 67 15.75 20.72 -1.38
CA LEU A 67 15.12 20.24 -2.61
C LEU A 67 13.74 19.65 -2.33
N MET A 68 12.71 20.11 -3.04
CA MET A 68 11.41 19.44 -3.14
C MET A 68 11.14 19.08 -4.60
N VAL A 69 10.72 17.84 -4.84
CA VAL A 69 10.27 17.37 -6.15
C VAL A 69 8.75 17.42 -6.18
N MET A 70 8.18 18.11 -7.17
CA MET A 70 6.75 18.34 -7.28
C MET A 70 6.07 17.29 -8.15
N GLY A 71 4.86 16.86 -7.76
CA GLY A 71 4.06 15.92 -8.53
C GLY A 71 4.81 14.61 -8.85
N PHE A 72 5.37 13.99 -7.81
CA PHE A 72 6.30 12.87 -7.91
C PHE A 72 5.69 11.69 -8.67
N LYS A 73 6.43 11.13 -9.63
CA LYS A 73 6.00 9.98 -10.45
C LYS A 73 6.92 8.80 -10.26
N GLU A 74 6.48 7.62 -10.67
CA GLU A 74 7.28 6.38 -10.62
C GLU A 74 8.64 6.56 -11.28
N SER A 75 8.67 7.20 -12.45
CA SER A 75 9.89 7.45 -13.21
C SER A 75 10.85 8.44 -12.56
N MET A 76 10.40 9.19 -11.55
CA MET A 76 11.24 10.11 -10.77
C MET A 76 11.93 9.38 -9.61
N SER A 77 11.64 8.09 -9.39
CA SER A 77 12.33 7.31 -8.36
C SER A 77 13.79 7.06 -8.72
N GLY A 78 14.63 6.96 -7.71
CA GLY A 78 16.04 6.62 -7.85
C GLY A 78 16.97 7.44 -6.98
N ALA A 79 18.22 7.52 -7.42
CA ALA A 79 19.32 8.15 -6.68
C ALA A 79 19.35 9.67 -6.89
N TYR A 80 19.16 10.42 -5.81
CA TYR A 80 19.37 11.87 -5.77
C TYR A 80 20.67 12.16 -5.01
N THR A 81 21.51 13.01 -5.57
CA THR A 81 22.78 13.40 -4.95
C THR A 81 22.81 14.91 -4.76
N CYS A 82 23.17 15.34 -3.56
CA CYS A 82 23.51 16.73 -3.30
C CYS A 82 25.00 16.89 -3.03
N THR A 83 25.59 17.94 -3.60
CA THR A 83 26.94 18.40 -3.26
C THR A 83 26.81 19.75 -2.57
N LEU A 84 27.29 19.84 -1.33
CA LEU A 84 27.43 21.08 -0.57
C LEU A 84 28.89 21.52 -0.65
N SER A 85 29.15 22.70 -1.20
CA SER A 85 30.45 23.37 -1.12
C SER A 85 30.34 24.56 -0.20
N HIS A 86 31.26 24.72 0.75
CA HIS A 86 31.29 25.86 1.65
C HIS A 86 32.71 26.25 2.05
N LYS A 87 32.87 27.43 2.64
CA LYS A 87 34.17 27.91 3.11
C LYS A 87 34.38 27.65 4.59
N ILE A 88 35.64 27.46 4.95
CA ILE A 88 36.17 27.56 6.31
C ILE A 88 37.23 28.64 6.30
N ILE A 89 37.13 29.60 7.22
CA ILE A 89 38.11 30.68 7.39
C ILE A 89 38.97 30.34 8.61
N GLU A 90 40.27 30.18 8.41
CA GLU A 90 41.20 30.00 9.53
C GLU A 90 41.38 31.31 10.29
N ALA A 91 40.93 31.35 11.54
CA ALA A 91 40.86 32.59 12.33
C ALA A 91 42.19 33.33 12.49
N MET A 92 43.33 32.62 12.47
CA MET A 92 44.65 33.22 12.68
C MET A 92 45.33 33.70 11.40
N THR A 93 45.10 33.00 10.28
CA THR A 93 45.81 33.23 9.01
C THR A 93 44.93 33.94 7.97
N GLN A 94 43.62 34.02 8.23
CA GLN A 94 42.59 34.44 7.26
C GLN A 94 42.62 33.61 5.96
N GLU A 95 43.22 32.41 6.00
CA GLU A 95 43.17 31.50 4.86
C GLU A 95 41.75 30.97 4.67
N GLU A 96 41.24 31.13 3.45
CA GLU A 96 39.97 30.54 3.03
C GLU A 96 40.24 29.14 2.44
N ARG A 97 39.53 28.13 2.96
CA ARG A 97 39.54 26.77 2.41
C ARG A 97 38.14 26.35 2.01
N GLU A 98 38.00 25.81 0.80
CA GLU A 98 36.75 25.24 0.33
C GLU A 98 36.64 23.77 0.79
N VAL A 99 35.50 23.43 1.37
CA VAL A 99 35.14 22.07 1.78
C VAL A 99 33.94 21.62 0.96
N VAL A 100 34.02 20.37 0.48
CA VAL A 100 32.98 19.76 -0.35
C VAL A 100 32.48 18.49 0.32
N GLU A 101 31.18 18.42 0.53
CA GLU A 101 30.48 17.30 1.13
C GLU A 101 29.40 16.77 0.17
N VAL A 102 29.20 15.45 0.16
CA VAL A 102 28.25 14.79 -0.75
C VAL A 102 27.26 13.96 0.03
N TYR A 103 25.97 14.23 -0.18
CA TYR A 103 24.84 13.57 0.46
C TYR A 103 24.01 12.82 -0.58
N LYS A 104 23.53 11.62 -0.23
CA LYS A 104 22.84 10.72 -1.17
C LYS A 104 21.51 10.22 -0.61
N PHE A 105 20.49 10.30 -1.44
CA PHE A 105 19.12 9.91 -1.13
C PHE A 105 18.64 8.89 -2.16
N MET A 106 18.04 7.80 -1.70
CA MET A 106 17.24 6.93 -2.56
C MET A 106 15.78 7.31 -2.36
N VAL A 107 15.16 7.89 -3.39
CA VAL A 107 13.78 8.33 -3.33
C VAL A 107 12.91 7.35 -4.10
N TYR A 108 11.87 6.81 -3.45
CA TYR A 108 10.98 5.80 -4.00
C TYR A 108 9.55 6.33 -4.07
N ALA A 109 8.92 6.16 -5.22
CA ALA A 109 7.48 6.30 -5.33
C ALA A 109 6.77 5.17 -4.59
N TYR A 110 5.72 5.48 -3.84
CA TYR A 110 4.84 4.48 -3.25
C TYR A 110 3.38 4.85 -3.41
N ARG A 111 2.52 3.84 -3.29
CA ARG A 111 1.06 3.96 -3.22
C ARG A 111 0.56 3.10 -2.07
N GLU A 112 -0.59 3.46 -1.51
CA GLU A 112 -1.28 2.55 -0.59
C GLU A 112 -1.73 1.31 -1.36
N ALA A 113 -1.80 0.16 -0.68
CA ALA A 113 -2.33 -1.04 -1.31
C ALA A 113 -3.83 -0.88 -1.58
N ASP A 114 -4.31 -1.43 -2.69
CA ASP A 114 -5.73 -1.54 -2.97
C ASP A 114 -6.29 -2.70 -2.12
N HIS A 115 -7.27 -2.40 -1.25
CA HIS A 115 -7.79 -3.35 -0.28
C HIS A 115 -8.99 -4.14 -0.81
N ALA A 116 -9.04 -5.43 -0.47
CA ALA A 116 -10.25 -6.24 -0.52
C ALA A 116 -10.38 -7.07 0.77
N TYR A 117 -11.57 -7.61 1.02
CA TYR A 117 -11.82 -8.43 2.20
C TYR A 117 -12.32 -9.82 1.82
N GLN A 118 -11.58 -10.84 2.21
CA GLN A 118 -12.08 -12.21 2.19
C GLN A 118 -12.92 -12.47 3.43
N VAL A 119 -14.21 -12.72 3.23
CA VAL A 119 -15.17 -12.99 4.30
C VAL A 119 -15.46 -14.48 4.39
N PHE A 120 -15.56 -14.97 5.62
CA PHE A 120 -16.00 -16.32 5.97
C PHE A 120 -17.12 -16.25 7.00
N VAL A 121 -18.17 -17.04 6.80
CA VAL A 121 -19.27 -17.22 7.76
C VAL A 121 -19.74 -18.67 7.77
N ARG A 122 -20.40 -19.08 8.85
CA ARG A 122 -20.97 -20.42 8.97
C ARG A 122 -22.46 -20.37 9.26
N TYR A 123 -23.19 -21.28 8.64
CA TYR A 123 -24.61 -21.52 8.90
C TYR A 123 -24.81 -22.96 9.31
N ALA A 124 -25.62 -23.23 10.33
CA ALA A 124 -26.11 -24.56 10.61
C ALA A 124 -27.19 -24.93 9.59
N THR A 125 -27.27 -26.21 9.25
CA THR A 125 -28.34 -26.79 8.41
C THR A 125 -28.70 -28.17 8.95
N GLU A 126 -29.85 -28.70 8.56
CA GLU A 126 -30.27 -30.05 8.94
C GLU A 126 -29.42 -31.12 8.26
N GLU A 127 -29.19 -31.00 6.94
CA GLU A 127 -28.44 -31.94 6.12
C GLU A 127 -27.73 -31.24 4.95
N CYS A 128 -26.69 -31.87 4.38
CA CYS A 128 -25.91 -31.27 3.31
C CYS A 128 -26.55 -31.35 1.92
N GLU A 129 -27.29 -32.42 1.63
CA GLU A 129 -27.88 -32.67 0.30
C GLU A 129 -29.23 -31.95 0.10
N LEU A 130 -29.59 -31.02 0.98
CA LEU A 130 -30.85 -30.27 0.88
C LEU A 130 -30.80 -29.25 -0.27
N PRO A 131 -31.75 -29.27 -1.22
CA PRO A 131 -31.87 -28.25 -2.26
C PRO A 131 -32.02 -26.82 -1.70
N ALA A 132 -32.63 -26.70 -0.53
CA ALA A 132 -32.79 -25.44 0.20
C ALA A 132 -31.44 -24.76 0.53
N ASN A 133 -30.34 -25.52 0.68
CA ASN A 133 -29.01 -24.95 0.95
C ASN A 133 -28.53 -24.07 -0.22
N SER A 134 -28.69 -24.54 -1.46
CA SER A 134 -28.33 -23.77 -2.66
C SER A 134 -29.20 -22.52 -2.81
N GLN A 135 -30.51 -22.66 -2.59
CA GLN A 135 -31.43 -21.52 -2.68
C GLN A 135 -31.12 -20.48 -1.61
N PHE A 136 -30.86 -20.90 -0.37
CA PHE A 136 -30.45 -20.04 0.72
C PHE A 136 -29.18 -19.25 0.38
N PHE A 137 -28.17 -19.93 -0.17
CA PHE A 137 -26.91 -19.29 -0.56
C PHE A 137 -27.11 -18.18 -1.61
N GLU A 138 -27.95 -18.40 -2.62
CA GLU A 138 -28.26 -17.38 -3.63
C GLU A 138 -28.98 -16.17 -3.02
N GLU A 139 -29.91 -16.38 -2.09
CA GLU A 139 -30.59 -15.27 -1.38
C GLU A 139 -29.65 -14.52 -0.43
N LEU A 140 -28.74 -15.22 0.26
CA LEU A 140 -27.70 -14.60 1.06
C LEU A 140 -26.80 -13.71 0.19
N LYS A 141 -26.38 -14.21 -0.98
CA LYS A 141 -25.57 -13.44 -1.93
C LYS A 141 -26.27 -12.17 -2.39
N LYS A 142 -27.57 -12.23 -2.74
CA LYS A 142 -28.36 -11.05 -3.10
C LYS A 142 -28.43 -10.05 -1.94
N THR A 143 -28.71 -10.56 -0.74
CA THR A 143 -28.82 -9.74 0.48
C THR A 143 -27.51 -9.00 0.77
N VAL A 144 -26.38 -9.69 0.75
CA VAL A 144 -25.06 -9.10 1.01
C VAL A 144 -24.68 -8.08 -0.06
N ASN A 145 -24.98 -8.33 -1.34
CA ASN A 145 -24.77 -7.33 -2.40
C ASN A 145 -25.62 -6.08 -2.19
N ASN A 146 -26.88 -6.24 -1.79
CA ASN A 146 -27.78 -5.10 -1.55
C ASN A 146 -27.28 -4.21 -0.41
N ILE A 147 -26.72 -4.79 0.67
CA ILE A 147 -26.18 -4.06 1.84
C ILE A 147 -25.08 -3.06 1.46
N ILE A 148 -24.32 -3.35 0.40
CA ILE A 148 -23.13 -2.59 0.00
C ILE A 148 -23.29 -1.89 -1.36
N SER A 149 -24.49 -1.93 -1.94
CA SER A 149 -24.74 -1.50 -3.32
C SER A 149 -24.50 -0.01 -3.57
N ASP A 150 -24.63 0.83 -2.54
CA ASP A 150 -24.33 2.26 -2.57
C ASP A 150 -22.84 2.59 -2.44
N LEU A 151 -22.01 1.63 -2.03
CA LEU A 151 -20.59 1.81 -1.75
C LEU A 151 -19.69 1.53 -2.95
N THR A 152 -20.25 1.39 -4.15
CA THR A 152 -19.51 0.99 -5.37
C THR A 152 -18.66 -0.27 -5.16
N CYS A 153 -19.08 -1.13 -4.23
CA CYS A 153 -18.46 -2.40 -3.90
C CYS A 153 -19.32 -3.55 -4.44
N HIS A 154 -18.71 -4.71 -4.68
CA HIS A 154 -19.45 -5.91 -5.07
C HIS A 154 -18.89 -7.17 -4.42
N ILE A 155 -19.70 -8.23 -4.45
CA ILE A 155 -19.29 -9.55 -3.97
C ILE A 155 -18.80 -10.40 -5.15
N ILE A 156 -17.56 -10.88 -5.07
CA ILE A 156 -16.93 -11.78 -6.04
C ILE A 156 -16.48 -13.08 -5.36
N GLU A 157 -16.12 -14.07 -6.17
CA GLU A 157 -15.58 -15.37 -5.71
C GLU A 157 -16.43 -16.06 -4.62
N SER A 158 -17.74 -15.84 -4.65
CA SER A 158 -18.66 -16.38 -3.67
C SER A 158 -18.85 -17.89 -3.86
N SER A 159 -18.69 -18.67 -2.79
CA SER A 159 -18.92 -20.10 -2.78
C SER A 159 -19.37 -20.60 -1.41
N TYR A 160 -19.94 -21.80 -1.36
CA TYR A 160 -20.19 -22.50 -0.10
C TYR A 160 -19.83 -23.99 -0.21
N LYS A 161 -19.47 -24.60 0.92
CA LYS A 161 -19.32 -26.05 1.08
C LYS A 161 -20.08 -26.51 2.32
N CYS A 162 -20.73 -27.66 2.25
CA CYS A 162 -21.36 -28.25 3.43
C CYS A 162 -20.50 -29.36 4.02
N HIS A 163 -20.41 -29.41 5.34
CA HIS A 163 -19.70 -30.46 6.07
C HIS A 163 -20.52 -30.99 7.24
N SER A 164 -20.54 -32.31 7.38
CA SER A 164 -21.03 -33.01 8.57
C SER A 164 -19.94 -33.05 9.63
N PHE A 165 -20.30 -32.85 10.90
CA PHE A 165 -19.38 -32.95 12.02
C PHE A 165 -20.08 -33.60 13.22
N LYS A 166 -19.30 -34.38 13.98
CA LYS A 166 -19.80 -35.00 15.20
C LYS A 166 -19.62 -34.02 16.36
N LYS A 167 -20.73 -33.55 16.93
CA LYS A 167 -20.69 -32.78 18.16
C LYS A 167 -20.50 -33.74 19.35
N PRO A 168 -19.57 -33.48 20.28
CA PRO A 168 -19.47 -34.25 21.50
C PRO A 168 -20.82 -34.25 22.23
N LYS A 169 -21.37 -35.44 22.51
CA LYS A 169 -22.64 -35.66 23.24
C LYS A 169 -23.94 -35.17 22.54
N GLN A 170 -23.87 -34.54 21.36
CA GLN A 170 -25.04 -33.91 20.69
C GLN A 170 -25.31 -34.47 19.27
N GLY A 171 -24.69 -35.60 18.92
CA GLY A 171 -24.94 -36.27 17.64
C GLY A 171 -24.21 -35.64 16.45
N LEU A 172 -24.68 -35.97 15.25
CA LEU A 172 -24.17 -35.43 13.98
C LEU A 172 -24.85 -34.07 13.72
N GLY A 173 -24.07 -33.06 13.36
CA GLY A 173 -24.57 -31.77 12.88
C GLY A 173 -24.00 -31.43 11.52
N HIS A 174 -24.66 -30.51 10.80
CA HIS A 174 -24.24 -30.07 9.48
C HIS A 174 -24.06 -28.56 9.47
N GLN A 175 -23.03 -28.08 8.78
CA GLN A 175 -22.74 -26.66 8.62
C GLN A 175 -22.35 -26.32 7.20
N LEU A 176 -22.87 -25.20 6.70
CA LEU A 176 -22.45 -24.53 5.49
C LEU A 176 -21.30 -23.57 5.83
N PHE A 177 -20.18 -23.76 5.15
CA PHE A 177 -19.01 -22.89 5.19
C PHE A 177 -19.09 -22.01 3.97
N VAL A 178 -19.47 -20.75 4.19
CA VAL A 178 -19.67 -19.77 3.13
C VAL A 178 -18.46 -18.85 3.09
N SER A 179 -17.96 -18.58 1.89
CA SER A 179 -16.86 -17.65 1.66
C SER A 179 -17.13 -16.77 0.45
N PHE A 180 -16.74 -15.50 0.53
CA PHE A 180 -16.84 -14.55 -0.57
C PHE A 180 -15.87 -13.40 -0.37
N GLN A 181 -15.54 -12.69 -1.44
CA GLN A 181 -14.67 -11.51 -1.39
C GLN A 181 -15.49 -10.23 -1.60
N VAL A 182 -15.26 -9.24 -0.75
CA VAL A 182 -15.76 -7.87 -0.91
C VAL A 182 -14.69 -7.08 -1.65
N ASN A 183 -15.01 -6.61 -2.85
CA ASN A 183 -14.08 -5.91 -3.73
C ASN A 183 -14.60 -4.48 -4.02
N PRO A 184 -13.72 -3.44 -3.94
CA PRO A 184 -14.12 -2.04 -4.12
C PRO A 184 -14.35 -1.60 -5.57
N PHE A 185 -14.12 -2.46 -6.56
CA PHE A 185 -14.07 -2.08 -7.97
C PHE A 185 -15.34 -2.49 -8.73
N ALA A 186 -16.51 -2.28 -8.13
CA ALA A 186 -17.78 -2.52 -8.82
C ALA A 186 -18.06 -1.43 -9.88
N PRO A 187 -18.92 -1.67 -10.89
CA PRO A 187 -19.27 -0.65 -11.88
C PRO A 187 -19.68 0.68 -11.21
N GLY A 188 -19.12 1.80 -11.68
CA GLY A 188 -19.30 3.11 -11.05
C GLY A 188 -18.12 3.57 -10.16
N TRP A 189 -17.15 2.70 -9.88
CA TRP A 189 -16.00 3.05 -9.03
C TRP A 189 -15.05 4.08 -9.67
N VAL A 190 -15.03 4.19 -11.00
CA VAL A 190 -14.13 5.13 -11.70
C VAL A 190 -14.60 6.57 -11.52
N GLU A 191 -15.91 6.79 -11.49
CA GLU A 191 -16.55 8.08 -11.27
C GLU A 191 -16.25 8.63 -9.88
N VAL A 192 -16.13 7.75 -8.89
CA VAL A 192 -15.63 8.08 -7.55
C VAL A 192 -14.22 8.65 -7.62
N CYS A 193 -13.36 8.08 -8.46
CA CYS A 193 -11.98 8.53 -8.61
C CYS A 193 -11.85 9.86 -9.35
N HIS A 194 -12.73 10.16 -10.32
CA HIS A 194 -12.68 11.43 -11.06
C HIS A 194 -12.93 12.65 -10.17
N GLN A 195 -13.58 12.48 -9.02
CA GLN A 195 -13.82 13.55 -8.05
C GLN A 195 -12.60 13.83 -7.15
N VAL A 196 -11.57 12.97 -7.18
CA VAL A 196 -10.37 13.08 -6.34
C VAL A 196 -9.15 13.29 -7.24
N PRO A 197 -8.34 14.35 -7.04
CA PRO A 197 -7.13 14.55 -7.83
C PRO A 197 -6.12 13.43 -7.56
N TYR A 198 -5.84 12.65 -8.61
CA TYR A 198 -4.67 11.78 -8.80
C TYR A 198 -4.52 10.54 -7.92
N ASP A 199 -5.28 10.35 -6.84
CA ASP A 199 -5.17 9.15 -6.01
C ASP A 199 -6.52 8.70 -5.46
N CYS A 200 -6.92 7.46 -5.77
CA CYS A 200 -8.27 6.96 -5.50
C CYS A 200 -8.31 5.91 -4.39
N GLU A 201 -7.16 5.37 -4.02
CA GLU A 201 -7.04 4.27 -3.06
C GLU A 201 -7.63 4.62 -1.71
N ASP A 202 -7.39 5.83 -1.21
CA ASP A 202 -7.95 6.26 0.06
C ASP A 202 -9.50 6.20 0.01
N ALA A 203 -10.10 6.58 -1.12
CA ALA A 203 -11.54 6.57 -1.33
C ALA A 203 -12.13 5.17 -1.55
N THR A 204 -11.44 4.29 -2.29
CA THR A 204 -11.87 2.89 -2.49
C THR A 204 -11.67 2.05 -1.24
N ASN A 205 -10.53 2.22 -0.55
CA ASN A 205 -10.21 1.52 0.69
C ASN A 205 -11.15 1.92 1.84
N THR A 206 -11.55 3.19 1.92
CA THR A 206 -12.55 3.63 2.90
C THR A 206 -13.91 2.98 2.64
N ARG A 207 -14.34 2.92 1.37
CA ARG A 207 -15.63 2.30 1.01
C ARG A 207 -15.67 0.80 1.26
N VAL A 208 -14.60 0.06 0.92
CA VAL A 208 -14.56 -1.38 1.16
C VAL A 208 -14.47 -1.72 2.64
N GLN A 209 -13.82 -0.87 3.44
CA GLN A 209 -13.84 -0.96 4.90
C GLN A 209 -15.28 -0.81 5.42
N GLU A 210 -15.99 0.21 4.98
CA GLU A 210 -17.39 0.43 5.35
C GLU A 210 -18.28 -0.74 4.91
N ALA A 211 -18.07 -1.27 3.69
CA ALA A 211 -18.79 -2.43 3.18
C ALA A 211 -18.59 -3.66 4.09
N LYS A 212 -17.33 -3.92 4.48
CA LYS A 212 -16.99 -5.01 5.41
C LYS A 212 -17.63 -4.81 6.79
N ASP A 213 -17.70 -3.58 7.29
CA ASP A 213 -18.32 -3.28 8.58
C ASP A 213 -19.86 -3.41 8.53
N ARG A 214 -20.53 -2.93 7.48
CA ARG A 214 -21.98 -3.12 7.26
C ARG A 214 -22.37 -4.59 7.14
N ILE A 215 -21.56 -5.38 6.45
CA ILE A 215 -21.74 -6.84 6.35
C ILE A 215 -21.55 -7.50 7.72
N GLY A 216 -20.55 -7.08 8.49
CA GLY A 216 -20.34 -7.56 9.85
C GLY A 216 -21.53 -7.26 10.77
N GLU A 217 -22.09 -6.05 10.69
CA GLU A 217 -23.31 -5.70 11.41
C GLU A 217 -24.51 -6.57 11.04
N PHE A 218 -24.68 -6.90 9.76
CA PHE A 218 -25.74 -7.78 9.30
C PHE A 218 -25.66 -9.16 9.96
N PHE A 219 -24.48 -9.80 10.00
CA PHE A 219 -24.33 -11.09 10.67
C PHE A 219 -24.50 -10.99 12.18
N LYS A 220 -24.03 -9.89 12.80
CA LYS A 220 -24.27 -9.61 14.22
C LYS A 220 -25.77 -9.50 14.55
N LYS A 221 -26.56 -8.86 13.68
CA LYS A 221 -28.02 -8.77 13.82
C LYS A 221 -28.70 -10.13 13.68
N GLN A 222 -28.20 -11.01 12.80
CA GLN A 222 -28.72 -12.39 12.72
C GLN A 222 -28.50 -13.17 14.01
N ALA A 223 -27.31 -13.10 14.60
CA ALA A 223 -27.03 -13.74 15.89
C ALA A 223 -27.95 -13.21 17.01
N TYR A 224 -28.16 -11.88 17.04
CA TYR A 224 -29.07 -11.24 17.99
C TYR A 224 -30.50 -11.76 17.84
N ALA A 225 -31.04 -11.74 16.62
CA ALA A 225 -32.40 -12.18 16.34
C ALA A 225 -32.59 -13.66 16.71
N LEU A 226 -31.65 -14.54 16.32
CA LEU A 226 -31.70 -15.97 16.63
C LEU A 226 -31.80 -16.24 18.14
N LYS A 227 -31.14 -15.42 18.96
CA LYS A 227 -31.11 -15.60 20.41
C LYS A 227 -32.31 -15.00 21.14
N HIS A 228 -32.90 -13.91 20.64
CA HIS A 228 -33.88 -13.12 21.38
C HIS A 228 -35.26 -13.02 20.72
N GLU A 229 -35.36 -13.19 19.41
CA GLU A 229 -36.59 -12.96 18.64
C GLU A 229 -37.24 -14.26 18.16
N PHE A 230 -36.45 -15.31 17.91
CA PHE A 230 -36.98 -16.60 17.47
C PHE A 230 -37.40 -17.48 18.65
N GLN A 231 -38.66 -17.93 18.64
CA GLN A 231 -39.15 -18.94 19.59
C GLN A 231 -38.56 -20.33 19.31
N THR A 232 -38.34 -20.64 18.02
CA THR A 232 -37.70 -21.86 17.54
C THR A 232 -36.66 -21.50 16.48
N ALA A 233 -35.50 -22.16 16.53
CA ALA A 233 -34.43 -21.90 15.58
C ALA A 233 -34.84 -22.33 14.15
N PRO A 234 -34.64 -21.47 13.12
CA PRO A 234 -34.87 -21.87 11.74
C PRO A 234 -33.99 -23.05 11.30
N THR A 235 -34.44 -23.85 10.34
CA THR A 235 -33.70 -24.99 9.77
C THR A 235 -32.29 -24.59 9.31
N ILE A 236 -32.16 -23.44 8.64
CA ILE A 236 -30.86 -22.84 8.30
C ILE A 236 -30.69 -21.56 9.10
N HIS A 237 -29.68 -21.50 9.97
CA HIS A 237 -29.46 -20.35 10.85
C HIS A 237 -27.97 -20.06 11.06
N TYR A 238 -27.67 -18.79 11.30
CA TYR A 238 -26.29 -18.33 11.48
C TYR A 238 -25.65 -18.95 12.71
N VAL A 239 -24.38 -19.36 12.59
CA VAL A 239 -23.56 -19.81 13.72
C VAL A 239 -22.91 -18.59 14.34
N ASP A 240 -23.28 -18.27 15.58
CA ASP A 240 -22.77 -17.10 16.29
C ASP A 240 -21.23 -17.07 16.35
N ASN A 241 -20.66 -15.87 16.24
CA ASN A 241 -19.22 -15.60 16.19
C ASN A 241 -18.46 -16.30 15.04
N SER A 242 -19.14 -16.73 13.97
CA SER A 242 -18.48 -17.35 12.82
C SER A 242 -17.99 -16.36 11.76
N PHE A 243 -18.35 -15.07 11.87
CA PHE A 243 -17.93 -14.04 10.94
C PHE A 243 -16.44 -13.73 11.11
N SER A 244 -15.70 -13.88 10.02
CA SER A 244 -14.29 -13.51 9.90
C SER A 244 -14.10 -12.74 8.60
N ALA A 245 -13.31 -11.68 8.64
CA ALA A 245 -12.93 -10.90 7.47
C ALA A 245 -11.41 -10.70 7.48
N THR A 246 -10.73 -11.27 6.49
CA THR A 246 -9.28 -11.15 6.32
C THR A 246 -9.00 -10.18 5.19
N HIS A 247 -8.10 -9.24 5.45
CA HIS A 247 -7.65 -8.25 4.50
C HIS A 247 -6.76 -8.87 3.42
N ILE A 248 -6.99 -8.51 2.16
CA ILE A 248 -6.18 -8.89 1.00
C ILE A 248 -5.71 -7.60 0.33
N ASP A 249 -4.40 -7.49 0.18
CA ASP A 249 -3.76 -6.40 -0.55
C ASP A 249 -3.55 -6.75 -2.01
N SER A 250 -3.66 -5.72 -2.85
CA SER A 250 -3.24 -5.74 -4.24
C SER A 250 -2.46 -4.47 -4.57
N CYS A 251 -1.48 -4.58 -5.47
CA CYS A 251 -0.65 -3.46 -5.89
C CYS A 251 -0.86 -3.17 -7.36
N ARG A 252 -1.04 -1.90 -7.73
CA ARG A 252 -1.21 -1.55 -9.15
C ARG A 252 0.02 -1.90 -9.99
N PRO A 253 -0.14 -2.15 -11.31
CA PRO A 253 0.96 -2.52 -12.18
C PRO A 253 2.13 -1.54 -12.12
N GLY A 254 3.34 -2.07 -11.91
CA GLY A 254 4.57 -1.32 -11.68
C GLY A 254 4.94 -1.13 -10.20
N PHE A 255 4.11 -1.62 -9.27
CA PHE A 255 4.40 -1.58 -7.83
C PHE A 255 4.35 -2.98 -7.22
N GLY A 256 4.96 -3.12 -6.04
CA GLY A 256 4.91 -4.31 -5.21
C GLY A 256 5.29 -4.03 -3.76
N LYS A 257 4.96 -4.97 -2.87
CA LYS A 257 5.32 -4.94 -1.46
C LYS A 257 6.65 -5.67 -1.26
N ASN A 258 7.51 -5.13 -0.40
CA ASN A 258 8.73 -5.80 0.03
C ASN A 258 9.12 -5.32 1.43
N ASP A 259 8.68 -6.06 2.44
CA ASP A 259 8.86 -5.71 3.85
C ASP A 259 10.33 -5.79 4.30
N LEU A 260 11.18 -6.48 3.53
CA LEU A 260 12.61 -6.60 3.83
C LEU A 260 13.38 -5.35 3.40
N THR A 261 13.11 -4.86 2.18
CA THR A 261 13.80 -3.67 1.63
C THR A 261 13.14 -2.37 2.06
N HIS A 262 11.81 -2.37 2.23
CA HIS A 262 11.01 -1.18 2.51
C HIS A 262 10.34 -1.23 3.89
N LYS A 263 11.14 -1.48 4.93
CA LYS A 263 10.67 -1.57 6.34
C LYS A 263 9.83 -0.38 6.81
N ASN A 264 10.11 0.82 6.30
CA ASN A 264 9.40 2.04 6.67
C ASN A 264 8.05 2.21 5.94
N CYS A 265 7.70 1.29 5.04
CA CYS A 265 6.44 1.29 4.27
C CYS A 265 5.97 -0.17 4.00
N ALA A 266 6.01 -1.04 5.02
CA ALA A 266 5.73 -2.47 4.87
C ALA A 266 4.28 -2.77 4.41
N SER A 267 3.32 -1.90 4.69
CA SER A 267 1.95 -2.03 4.17
C SER A 267 1.77 -1.47 2.76
N CYS A 268 2.76 -0.74 2.23
CA CYS A 268 2.64 0.02 0.99
C CYS A 268 3.09 -0.76 -0.24
N CYS A 269 2.54 -0.38 -1.39
CA CYS A 269 3.03 -0.79 -2.69
C CYS A 269 4.13 0.20 -3.13
N VAL A 270 5.38 -0.24 -3.09
CA VAL A 270 6.54 0.55 -3.52
C VAL A 270 6.84 0.26 -4.99
N VAL A 271 7.30 1.27 -5.72
CA VAL A 271 7.63 1.15 -7.14
C VAL A 271 8.65 0.04 -7.39
N CYS A 272 8.43 -0.77 -8.43
CA CYS A 272 9.37 -1.83 -8.80
C CYS A 272 10.71 -1.24 -9.26
N ASP A 273 11.81 -1.83 -8.75
CA ASP A 273 13.17 -1.44 -9.09
C ASP A 273 13.51 -1.71 -10.57
N PRO A 274 14.50 -1.00 -11.14
CA PRO A 274 15.08 -1.34 -12.45
C PRO A 274 15.47 -2.82 -12.53
N GLY A 275 15.16 -3.46 -13.65
CA GLY A 275 15.35 -4.90 -13.84
C GLY A 275 14.23 -5.76 -13.26
N THR A 276 13.21 -5.17 -12.64
CA THR A 276 11.98 -5.85 -12.21
C THR A 276 10.75 -5.21 -12.83
N TYR A 277 9.61 -5.91 -12.80
CA TYR A 277 8.34 -5.43 -13.32
C TYR A 277 7.16 -6.03 -12.55
N SER A 278 6.01 -5.36 -12.60
CA SER A 278 4.73 -5.91 -12.12
C SER A 278 3.66 -5.67 -13.20
N PRO A 279 3.17 -6.72 -13.88
CA PRO A 279 2.27 -6.56 -15.02
C PRO A 279 0.79 -6.43 -14.63
N ASN A 280 0.43 -6.87 -13.43
CA ASN A 280 -0.93 -7.05 -12.95
C ASN A 280 -1.06 -6.50 -11.52
N ASN A 281 -2.12 -6.91 -10.82
CA ASN A 281 -2.41 -6.44 -9.47
C ASN A 281 -1.73 -7.26 -8.35
N ASP A 282 -0.76 -8.12 -8.71
CA ASP A 282 -0.01 -8.92 -7.74
C ASP A 282 0.84 -8.01 -6.84
N VAL A 283 1.06 -8.45 -5.61
CA VAL A 283 1.83 -7.69 -4.62
C VAL A 283 3.35 -7.82 -4.80
N THR A 284 3.84 -8.52 -5.82
CA THR A 284 5.27 -8.82 -5.97
C THR A 284 5.83 -8.30 -7.28
N CYS A 285 6.96 -7.59 -7.22
CA CYS A 285 7.75 -7.27 -8.41
C CYS A 285 8.52 -8.51 -8.88
N GLN A 286 8.33 -8.88 -10.15
CA GLN A 286 8.96 -10.02 -10.80
C GLN A 286 10.28 -9.59 -11.44
N ILE A 287 11.28 -10.48 -11.47
CA ILE A 287 12.59 -10.21 -12.07
C ILE A 287 12.50 -10.35 -13.59
N CYS A 288 13.00 -9.37 -14.35
CA CYS A 288 13.12 -9.48 -15.79
C CYS A 288 14.15 -10.56 -16.18
N ALA A 289 13.79 -11.45 -17.10
CA ALA A 289 14.74 -12.43 -17.67
C ALA A 289 15.93 -11.77 -18.38
N ARG A 290 15.75 -10.55 -18.90
CA ARG A 290 16.82 -9.71 -19.46
C ARG A 290 16.77 -8.33 -18.78
N PRO A 291 17.81 -7.89 -18.06
CA PRO A 291 17.81 -6.64 -17.30
C PRO A 291 18.00 -5.40 -18.19
N ARG A 292 17.26 -5.31 -19.30
CA ARG A 292 17.28 -4.13 -20.20
C ARG A 292 16.41 -3.00 -19.68
N VAL A 293 15.46 -3.31 -18.80
CA VAL A 293 14.57 -2.34 -18.17
C VAL A 293 15.36 -1.53 -17.15
N LYS A 294 15.67 -0.27 -17.47
CA LYS A 294 16.43 0.65 -16.61
C LYS A 294 15.57 1.60 -15.80
N LYS A 295 14.25 1.56 -15.98
CA LYS A 295 13.31 2.47 -15.32
C LYS A 295 12.67 1.80 -14.11
N TYR A 296 12.35 2.62 -13.12
CA TYR A 296 11.44 2.23 -12.04
C TYR A 296 10.01 2.11 -12.57
N GLY A 297 9.22 1.22 -11.96
CA GLY A 297 7.79 1.12 -12.23
C GLY A 297 7.45 0.42 -13.54
N ALA A 298 8.29 -0.50 -14.00
CA ALA A 298 8.02 -1.21 -15.24
C ALA A 298 6.83 -2.17 -15.08
N ARG A 299 6.01 -2.22 -16.13
CA ARG A 299 4.84 -3.12 -16.22
C ARG A 299 5.10 -4.33 -17.12
N SER A 300 6.25 -4.37 -17.77
CA SER A 300 6.68 -5.45 -18.64
C SER A 300 8.19 -5.46 -18.79
N CYS A 301 8.71 -6.61 -19.18
CA CYS A 301 10.04 -6.86 -19.73
C CYS A 301 9.85 -7.46 -21.14
#